data_AF-A0A0Q6BHM3-F1
#
_entry.id   AF-A0A0Q6BHM3-F1
#
_cell.length_a   1.000
_cell.length_b   1.000
_cell.length_c   1.000
_cell.angle_alpha   90.00
_cell.angle_beta   90.00
_cell.angle_gamma   90.00
#
_symmetry.space_group_name_H-M   'P 1'
#
loop_
_entity.id
_entity.type
_entity.pdbx_description
1 polymer ?
#
loop_
_entity_poly.entity_id
_entity_poly.type
_entity_poly.pdbx_seq_one_letter_code
_entity_poly.pdbx_strand_id
1 'polypeptide(L)' 'MSRDSATLTRAKQALRAYDTTNQNAPREEAHSALRDLILSDDSDIDSKAVFSLSEARQVLSISPAAANAADNLLDLLVR' A
#
# COMPACT_ATOMS: atom_id res chain seq x y z
N MET A 1 -6.15 0.95 18.68
CA MET A 1 -6.38 -0.33 17.96
C MET A 1 -5.26 -0.45 16.94
N SER A 2 -4.62 -1.61 16.81
CA SER A 2 -3.51 -1.78 15.87
C SER A 2 -4.06 -1.64 14.46
N ARG A 3 -3.57 -0.66 13.68
CA ARG A 3 -3.75 -0.63 12.21
C ARG A 3 -3.64 -2.05 11.68
N ASP A 4 -4.51 -2.43 10.74
CA ASP A 4 -4.67 -3.80 10.25
C ASP A 4 -3.34 -4.37 9.72
N SER A 5 -2.57 -4.94 10.65
CA SER A 5 -1.15 -5.24 10.48
C SER A 5 -0.96 -6.38 9.47
N ALA A 6 -1.96 -7.26 9.37
CA ALA A 6 -2.01 -8.31 8.38
C ALA A 6 -2.17 -7.72 6.97
N THR A 7 -3.12 -6.80 6.78
CA THR A 7 -3.37 -6.15 5.49
C THR A 7 -2.18 -5.26 5.08
N LEU A 8 -1.56 -4.56 6.03
CA LEU A 8 -0.33 -3.82 5.80
C LEU A 8 0.84 -4.73 5.37
N THR A 9 1.04 -5.85 6.06
CA THR A 9 2.09 -6.82 5.71
C THR A 9 1.86 -7.39 4.31
N ARG A 10 0.60 -7.71 3.98
CA ARG A 10 0.20 -8.18 2.65
C ARG A 10 0.49 -7.14 1.56
N ALA A 11 0.14 -5.87 1.80
CA ALA A 11 0.42 -4.79 0.85
C ALA A 11 1.93 -4.69 0.55
N LYS A 12 2.78 -4.69 1.59
CA LYS A 12 4.25 -4.64 1.42
C LYS A 12 4.81 -5.83 0.66
N GLN A 13 4.33 -7.04 0.95
CA GLN A 13 4.77 -8.24 0.23
C GLN A 13 4.41 -8.17 -1.26
N ALA A 14 3.19 -7.74 -1.58
CA ALA A 14 2.73 -7.60 -2.95
C ALA A 14 3.51 -6.51 -3.72
N LEU A 15 3.83 -5.38 -3.07
CA LEU A 15 4.68 -4.33 -3.65
C LEU A 15 6.08 -4.84 -4.00
N ARG A 16 6.73 -5.56 -3.08
CA ARG A 16 8.07 -6.13 -3.34
C ARG A 16 8.05 -7.20 -4.42
N ALA A 17 7.00 -8.02 -4.44
CA ALA A 17 6.81 -8.99 -5.51
C ALA A 17 6.60 -8.30 -6.86
N TYR A 18 5.86 -7.19 -6.93
CA TYR A 18 5.70 -6.43 -8.16
C TYR A 18 7.01 -5.80 -8.63
N ASP A 19 7.79 -5.20 -7.73
CA ASP A 19 9.13 -4.64 -8.04
C ASP A 19 10.08 -5.71 -8.61
N THR A 20 10.07 -6.90 -8.03
CA THR A 20 10.97 -8.00 -8.41
C THR A 20 10.54 -8.69 -9.71
N THR A 21 9.24 -8.93 -9.88
CA THR A 21 8.73 -9.79 -10.96
C THR A 21 8.18 -9.02 -12.15
N ASN A 22 7.84 -7.74 -11.96
CA ASN A 22 7.15 -6.90 -12.94
C ASN A 22 5.88 -7.59 -13.52
N GLN A 23 5.19 -8.39 -12.70
CA GLN A 23 3.96 -9.07 -13.08
C GLN A 23 2.73 -8.26 -12.64
N ASN A 24 1.65 -8.33 -13.42
CA ASN A 24 0.41 -7.64 -13.09
C ASN A 24 -0.31 -8.22 -11.86
N ALA A 25 -0.18 -9.53 -11.58
CA ALA A 25 -0.87 -10.14 -10.44
C ALA A 25 -0.44 -9.55 -9.07
N PRO A 26 0.87 -9.43 -8.76
CA PRO A 26 1.34 -8.71 -7.57
C PRO A 26 0.90 -7.25 -7.51
N ARG A 27 0.84 -6.56 -8.65
CA ARG A 27 0.37 -5.18 -8.75
C ARG A 27 -1.10 -5.07 -8.33
N GLU A 28 -1.96 -5.94 -8.85
CA GLU A 28 -3.38 -5.97 -8.48
C GLU A 28 -3.59 -6.32 -7.02
N GLU A 29 -2.81 -7.25 -6.48
CA GLU A 29 -2.87 -7.61 -5.07
C GLU A 29 -2.46 -6.44 -4.15
N ALA A 30 -1.40 -5.71 -4.50
CA ALA A 30 -1.01 -4.49 -3.80
C ALA A 30 -2.11 -3.42 -3.89
N HIS A 31 -2.74 -3.23 -5.06
CA HIS A 31 -3.87 -2.31 -5.21
C HIS A 31 -5.08 -2.68 -4.35
N SER A 32 -5.38 -3.97 -4.19
CA SER A 32 -6.45 -4.46 -3.33
C SER A 32 -6.13 -4.22 -1.87
N ALA A 33 -4.95 -4.63 -1.40
CA ALA A 33 -4.55 -4.47 0.00
C ALA A 33 -4.49 -2.98 0.41
N LEU A 34 -3.99 -2.11 -0.47
CA LEU A 34 -4.01 -0.65 -0.24
C LEU A 34 -5.45 -0.10 -0.13
N ARG A 35 -6.39 -0.64 -0.91
CA ARG A 35 -7.80 -0.24 -0.83
C ARG A 35 -8.42 -0.68 0.49
N ASP A 36 -8.13 -1.89 0.94
CA ASP A 36 -8.66 -2.43 2.19
C ASP A 36 -8.14 -1.64 3.40
N LEU A 37 -6.87 -1.20 3.36
CA LEU A 37 -6.30 -0.29 4.35
C LEU A 37 -7.03 1.06 4.38
N ILE A 38 -7.30 1.66 3.21
CA ILE A 38 -8.03 2.93 3.09
C ILE A 38 -9.43 2.82 3.70
N LEU A 39 -10.14 1.73 3.38
CA LEU A 39 -11.51 1.50 3.87
C LEU A 39 -11.54 1.20 5.38
N SER A 40 -10.46 0.64 5.92
CA SER A 40 -10.33 0.34 7.35
C SER A 40 -10.01 1.60 8.18
N ASP A 41 -9.19 2.51 7.64
CA ASP A 41 -8.80 3.77 8.27
C ASP A 41 -9.90 4.86 8.21
N ASP A 42 -10.99 4.66 7.45
CA ASP A 42 -12.14 5.60 7.37
C ASP A 42 -12.95 5.68 8.67
N SER A 43 -12.58 4.88 9.68
CA SER A 43 -13.30 4.78 10.97
C SER A 43 -12.72 5.64 12.11
N ASP A 44 -11.48 6.15 12.00
CA ASP A 44 -10.93 7.12 12.94
C ASP A 44 -9.84 7.97 12.23
N ILE A 45 -10.15 9.25 12.04
CA ILE A 45 -9.55 10.19 11.10
C ILE A 45 -8.03 10.37 11.32
N ASP A 46 -7.21 9.54 10.67
CA ASP A 46 -5.85 9.89 10.30
C ASP A 46 -5.83 10.21 8.80
N SER A 47 -6.34 11.38 8.43
CA SER A 47 -6.42 11.83 7.02
C SER A 47 -5.07 11.80 6.32
N LYS A 48 -3.96 11.87 7.07
CA LYS A 48 -2.61 11.73 6.50
C LYS A 48 -2.36 10.29 6.04
N ALA A 49 -2.83 9.30 6.79
CA ALA A 49 -2.70 7.90 6.42
C ALA A 49 -3.49 7.54 5.18
N VAL A 50 -4.75 7.97 5.12
CA VAL A 50 -5.60 7.80 3.92
C VAL A 50 -4.98 8.48 2.69
N PHE A 51 -4.41 9.67 2.87
CA PHE A 51 -3.70 10.38 1.81
C PHE A 51 -2.47 9.59 1.33
N SER A 52 -1.59 9.16 2.23
CA SER A 52 -0.38 8.39 1.88
C SER A 52 -0.71 7.04 1.23
N LEU A 53 -1.76 6.36 1.68
CA LEU A 53 -2.24 5.12 1.05
C LEU A 53 -2.78 5.36 -0.35
N SER A 54 -3.52 6.46 -0.54
CA SER A 54 -4.05 6.85 -1.85
C SER A 54 -2.94 7.23 -2.81
N GLU A 55 -1.93 7.95 -2.32
CA GLU A 55 -0.71 8.29 -3.07
C GLU A 55 0.07 7.05 -3.47
N ALA A 56 0.34 6.14 -2.53
CA ALA A 56 1.00 4.85 -2.81
C ALA A 56 0.27 4.07 -3.91
N ARG A 57 -1.06 4.09 -3.89
CA ARG A 57 -1.92 3.42 -4.88
C ARG A 57 -1.86 4.10 -6.26
N GLN A 58 -1.78 5.43 -6.33
CA GLN A 58 -1.58 6.13 -7.61
C GLN A 58 -0.19 5.87 -8.19
N VAL A 59 0.85 5.97 -7.36
CA VAL A 59 2.25 5.78 -7.74
C VAL A 59 2.47 4.36 -8.30
N LEU A 60 1.84 3.35 -7.69
CA LEU A 60 1.88 1.96 -8.17
C LEU A 60 1.31 1.76 -9.59
N SER A 61 0.45 2.68 -10.06
CA SER A 61 -0.14 2.59 -11.40
C SER A 61 0.82 3.00 -12.52
N ILE A 62 1.98 3.58 -12.18
CA ILE A 62 2.90 4.18 -13.15
C ILE A 62 3.95 3.16 -13.61
N SER A 63 4.66 2.53 -12.68
CA SER A 63 5.74 1.59 -13.01
C SER A 63 6.12 0.69 -11.82
N PRO A 64 6.85 -0.42 -12.06
CA PRO A 64 7.38 -1.28 -10.99
C PRO A 64 8.36 -0.56 -10.07
N ALA A 65 9.21 0.32 -10.64
CA ALA A 65 10.14 1.14 -9.85
C ALA A 65 9.41 2.05 -8.83
N ALA A 66 8.15 2.36 -9.11
CA ALA A 66 7.28 3.13 -8.22
C ALA A 66 6.78 2.30 -7.02
N ALA A 67 6.88 0.97 -7.06
CA ALA A 67 6.51 0.09 -5.95
C ALA A 67 7.38 0.32 -4.70
N ASN A 68 8.67 0.63 -4.89
CA ASN A 68 9.55 1.01 -3.78
C ASN A 68 9.13 2.33 -3.13
N ALA A 69 8.67 3.31 -3.93
CA ALA A 69 8.13 4.55 -3.39
C ALA A 69 6.82 4.30 -2.59
N ALA A 70 5.96 3.40 -3.08
CA ALA A 70 4.77 2.97 -2.35
C ALA A 70 5.12 2.23 -1.04
N ASP A 71 6.16 1.39 -1.01
CA ASP A 71 6.61 0.67 0.21
C ASP A 71 7.12 1.67 1.26
N ASN A 72 7.88 2.68 0.83
CA ASN A 72 8.36 3.75 1.71
C ASN A 72 7.22 4.57 2.34
N LEU A 73 6.15 4.85 1.57
CA LEU A 73 4.96 5.53 2.10
C LEU A 73 4.25 4.68 3.16
N LEU A 74 4.20 3.36 2.98
CA LEU A 74 3.65 2.43 3.97
C LEU A 74 4.49 2.35 5.24
N ASP A 75 5.82 2.47 5.16
CA ASP A 75 6.71 2.52 6.33
C ASP A 75 6.43 3.73 7.23
N LEU A 76 6.01 4.87 6.65
CA LEU A 76 5.65 6.06 7.41
C LEU A 76 4.37 5.88 8.24
N LEU A 77 3.50 4.92 7.89
CA LEU A 77 2.25 4.63 8.60
C LEU A 77 2.44 3.74 9.83
N VAL A 78 3.61 3.13 9.99
CA VAL A 78 3.90 2.20 11.11
C VAL A 78 4.77 2.84 12.19
N ARG A 79 5.25 4.07 11.95
CA ARG A 79 6.04 4.86 12.91
C ARG A 79 5.15 5.73 13.77
#